data_AF-A0A3M1NSP0-F1
#
_entry.id   AF-A0A3M1NSP0-F1
#
_cell.length_a   1.000
_cell.length_b   1.000
_cell.length_c   1.000
_cell.angle_alpha   90.00
_cell.angle_beta   90.00
_cell.angle_gamma   90.00
#
_symmetry.space_group_name_H-M   'P 1'
#
loop_
_entity.id
_entity.type
_entity.pdbx_description
1 polymer ?
#
loop_
_entity_poly.entity_id
_entity_poly.type
_entity_poly.pdbx_seq_one_letter_code
_entity_poly.pdbx_strand_id
1 'polypeptide(L)'
;MPRKTLITEARVLEALQAGRQTLTVPPGALITALARDTARDRGLTFVEAAPDPEAASASCTCGCGGKPRTNTVALGSDHGGFAYKEQLKPLLTELGWQILDVGTHDERSCDYPDFAFAVARAITFGQADVGIMLDGAGLGSAMVCNKVPGIRAACAYNEFTAWNARAHNDANVLTLGSRTLGIEVCRRIVRVFLETAFEGGRHAGRVGKIADIEAHFAIDRG
;
A
#
# COMPACT_ATOMS: atom_id res chain seq x y z
N MET A 1 -15.71 -17.73 14.19
CA MET A 1 -15.56 -18.56 12.96
C MET A 1 -14.12 -19.02 12.86
N PRO A 2 -13.83 -20.29 12.54
CA PRO A 2 -12.46 -20.78 12.45
C PRO A 2 -11.69 -20.02 11.36
N ARG A 3 -10.45 -19.64 11.68
CA ARG A 3 -9.55 -18.87 10.82
C ARG A 3 -9.16 -19.77 9.64
N LYS A 4 -9.80 -19.62 8.48
CA LYS A 4 -9.45 -20.38 7.28
C LYS A 4 -8.01 -20.04 6.88
N THR A 5 -7.14 -21.03 6.77
CA THR A 5 -5.75 -20.86 6.34
C THR A 5 -5.73 -20.32 4.90
N LEU A 6 -5.01 -19.23 4.65
CA LEU A 6 -4.85 -18.63 3.33
C LEU A 6 -3.56 -19.17 2.69
N ILE A 7 -3.67 -19.70 1.48
CA ILE A 7 -2.53 -20.14 0.66
C ILE A 7 -2.32 -19.09 -0.43
N THR A 8 -1.28 -18.27 -0.25
CA THR A 8 -0.86 -17.22 -1.17
C THR A 8 0.12 -17.77 -2.19
N GLU A 9 0.42 -16.98 -3.22
CA GLU A 9 1.41 -17.35 -4.23
C GLU A 9 2.80 -17.54 -3.62
N ALA A 10 3.19 -16.70 -2.66
CA ALA A 10 4.49 -16.80 -1.98
C ALA A 10 4.76 -18.23 -1.47
N ARG A 11 3.73 -18.88 -0.89
CA ARG A 11 3.83 -20.25 -0.37
C ARG A 11 3.98 -21.31 -1.47
N VAL A 12 3.46 -21.04 -2.68
CA VAL A 12 3.68 -21.87 -3.87
C VAL A 12 5.11 -21.69 -4.38
N LEU A 13 5.60 -20.46 -4.44
CA LEU A 13 6.97 -20.15 -4.86
C LEU A 13 8.02 -20.72 -3.90
N GLU A 14 7.80 -20.62 -2.58
CA GLU A 14 8.65 -21.25 -1.56
C GLU A 14 8.72 -22.78 -1.75
N ALA A 15 7.60 -23.42 -2.03
CA ALA A 15 7.56 -24.87 -2.27
C ALA A 15 8.34 -25.25 -3.54
N LEU A 16 8.19 -24.47 -4.61
CA LEU A 16 8.95 -24.65 -5.85
C LEU A 16 10.44 -24.42 -5.66
N GLN A 17 10.84 -23.40 -4.89
CA GLN A 17 12.25 -23.14 -4.53
C GLN A 17 12.85 -24.29 -3.71
N ALA A 18 12.03 -24.91 -2.85
CA ALA A 18 12.42 -26.12 -2.12
C ALA A 18 12.38 -27.40 -2.98
N GLY A 19 12.17 -27.30 -4.29
CA GLY A 19 12.13 -28.43 -5.23
C GLY A 19 10.89 -29.33 -5.08
N ARG A 20 9.83 -28.85 -4.42
CA ARG A 20 8.59 -29.61 -4.20
C ARG A 20 7.66 -29.42 -5.40
N GLN A 21 7.14 -30.53 -5.91
CA GLN A 21 6.10 -30.54 -6.95
C GLN A 21 4.68 -30.60 -6.36
N THR A 22 4.57 -30.79 -5.05
CA THR A 22 3.30 -30.87 -4.32
C THR A 22 3.31 -29.95 -3.11
N LEU A 23 2.19 -29.26 -2.89
CA LEU A 23 1.96 -28.44 -1.70
C LEU A 23 0.77 -29.00 -0.91
N THR A 24 1.05 -29.47 0.30
CA THR A 24 0.01 -29.94 1.22
C THR A 24 -0.75 -28.76 1.81
N VAL A 25 -2.07 -28.71 1.60
CA VAL A 25 -2.96 -27.65 2.08
C VAL A 25 -3.94 -28.19 3.12
N PRO A 26 -4.20 -27.45 4.22
CA PRO A 26 -5.20 -27.87 5.21
C PRO A 26 -6.61 -27.94 4.58
N PRO A 27 -7.48 -28.86 5.05
CA PRO A 27 -8.86 -28.94 4.59
C PRO A 27 -9.58 -27.58 4.72
N GLY A 28 -10.18 -27.09 3.64
CA GLY A 28 -10.90 -25.81 3.62
C GLY A 28 -10.02 -24.56 3.57
N ALA A 29 -8.73 -24.70 3.24
CA ALA A 29 -7.83 -23.57 2.99
C ALA A 29 -8.28 -22.74 1.77
N LEU A 30 -8.20 -21.42 1.88
CA LEU A 30 -8.48 -20.50 0.78
C LEU A 30 -7.21 -20.33 -0.06
N ILE A 31 -7.19 -20.90 -1.27
CA ILE A 31 -6.10 -20.67 -2.23
C ILE A 31 -6.42 -19.39 -3.03
N THR A 32 -5.47 -18.46 -3.10
CA THR A 32 -5.61 -17.23 -3.91
C THR A 32 -5.67 -17.55 -5.42
N ALA A 33 -6.24 -16.67 -6.23
CA ALA A 33 -6.26 -16.86 -7.68
C ALA A 33 -4.84 -16.94 -8.25
N LEU A 34 -3.97 -16.02 -7.81
CA LEU A 34 -2.56 -15.99 -8.18
C LEU A 34 -1.81 -17.27 -7.77
N ALA A 35 -2.04 -17.79 -6.57
CA ALA A 35 -1.46 -19.09 -6.17
C ALA A 35 -1.90 -20.25 -7.09
N ARG A 36 -3.17 -20.26 -7.54
CA ARG A 36 -3.66 -21.26 -8.50
C ARG A 36 -3.01 -21.09 -9.86
N ASP A 37 -2.86 -19.86 -10.32
CA ASP A 37 -2.26 -19.55 -11.61
C ASP A 37 -0.79 -19.95 -11.62
N THR A 38 0.00 -19.56 -10.62
CA THR A 38 1.42 -19.92 -10.49
C THR A 38 1.63 -21.42 -10.31
N ALA A 39 0.77 -22.10 -9.55
CA ALA A 39 0.85 -23.54 -9.40
C ALA A 39 0.58 -24.26 -10.73
N ARG A 40 -0.43 -23.82 -11.50
CA ARG A 40 -0.73 -24.35 -12.83
C ARG A 40 0.43 -24.13 -13.79
N ASP A 41 0.98 -22.92 -13.82
CA ASP A 41 2.00 -22.53 -14.80
C ASP A 41 3.36 -23.20 -14.50
N ARG A 42 3.64 -23.49 -13.23
CA ARG A 42 4.90 -24.12 -12.78
C ARG A 42 4.76 -25.61 -12.41
N GLY A 43 3.64 -26.23 -12.75
CA GLY A 43 3.42 -27.68 -12.58
C GLY A 43 3.36 -28.17 -11.13
N LEU A 44 2.92 -27.33 -10.20
CA LEU A 44 2.73 -27.68 -8.79
C LEU A 44 1.27 -28.10 -8.51
N THR A 45 1.10 -29.22 -7.80
CA THR A 45 -0.24 -29.73 -7.43
C THR A 45 -0.54 -29.50 -5.95
N PHE A 46 -1.76 -29.07 -5.62
CA PHE A 46 -2.22 -28.98 -4.23
C PHE A 46 -2.77 -30.34 -3.77
N VAL A 47 -2.32 -30.81 -2.60
CA VAL A 47 -2.82 -32.04 -1.98
C VAL A 47 -3.46 -31.69 -0.64
N GLU A 48 -4.70 -32.09 -0.39
CA GLU A 48 -5.33 -31.84 0.91
C GLU A 48 -4.73 -32.77 1.97
N ALA A 49 -4.34 -32.20 3.12
CA ALA A 49 -3.86 -33.00 4.25
C ALA A 49 -5.00 -33.83 4.84
N ALA A 50 -4.73 -35.09 5.19
CA ALA A 50 -5.61 -35.86 6.07
C ALA A 50 -5.72 -35.14 7.44
N PRO A 51 -6.88 -35.17 8.11
CA PRO A 51 -7.05 -34.51 9.39
C PRO A 51 -6.33 -35.31 10.49
N ASP A 52 -5.10 -34.91 10.83
CA ASP A 52 -4.42 -35.38 12.03
C ASP A 52 -4.84 -34.56 13.27
N PRO A 53 -5.02 -35.16 14.47
CA PRO A 53 -5.56 -34.48 15.65
C PRO A 53 -4.56 -33.57 16.40
N GLU A 54 -3.32 -33.43 15.93
CA GLU A 54 -2.22 -32.92 16.75
C GLU A 54 -1.32 -31.94 15.99
N ALA A 55 -1.83 -30.73 15.76
CA ALA A 55 -0.99 -29.60 15.36
C ALA A 55 -1.59 -28.26 15.84
N ALA A 56 -1.95 -28.21 17.12
CA ALA A 56 -2.03 -26.97 17.86
C ALA A 56 -0.67 -26.73 18.53
N SER A 57 -0.12 -25.53 18.35
CA SER A 57 1.13 -25.01 18.92
C SER A 57 2.42 -25.26 18.14
N ALA A 58 2.65 -24.37 17.17
CA ALA A 58 3.96 -23.75 16.97
C ALA A 58 3.72 -22.33 16.44
N SER A 59 3.31 -21.43 17.33
CA SER A 59 3.30 -20.00 17.06
C SER A 59 4.75 -19.53 16.96
N CYS A 60 5.26 -19.38 15.75
CA CYS A 60 6.48 -18.64 15.54
C CYS A 60 6.14 -17.16 15.79
N THR A 61 6.40 -16.69 17.00
CA THR A 61 6.38 -15.29 17.41
C THR A 61 7.60 -14.60 16.83
N CYS A 62 7.67 -14.45 15.51
CA CYS A 62 8.53 -13.43 14.92
C CYS A 62 7.69 -12.16 14.79
N GLY A 63 7.87 -11.26 15.76
CA GLY A 63 7.35 -9.91 15.66
C GLY A 63 7.94 -9.24 14.42
N CYS A 64 7.15 -9.10 13.37
CA CYS A 64 7.43 -8.12 12.33
C CYS A 64 7.18 -6.75 12.93
N GLY A 65 8.22 -6.22 13.58
CA GLY A 65 8.24 -4.90 14.18
C GLY A 65 7.77 -3.87 13.16
N GLY A 66 6.63 -3.25 13.45
CA GLY A 66 6.23 -2.02 12.78
C GLY A 66 7.37 -1.02 12.90
N LYS A 67 7.79 -0.44 11.78
CA LYS A 67 8.77 0.64 11.72
C LYS A 67 8.40 1.70 12.78
N PRO A 68 9.34 2.20 13.59
CA PRO A 68 9.04 3.25 14.56
C PRO A 68 8.43 4.44 13.80
N ARG A 69 7.22 4.85 14.20
CA ARG A 69 6.53 5.95 13.52
C ARG A 69 7.28 7.25 13.80
N THR A 70 7.66 7.94 12.74
CA THR A 70 8.42 9.21 12.80
C THR A 70 7.51 10.45 12.82
N ASN A 71 6.19 10.24 12.78
CA ASN A 71 5.15 11.24 12.60
C ASN A 71 5.48 12.23 11.45
N THR A 72 5.99 11.69 10.34
CA THR A 72 6.47 12.47 9.19
C THR A 72 5.64 12.21 7.94
N VAL A 73 5.23 13.28 7.25
CA VAL A 73 4.56 13.25 5.94
C VAL A 73 5.55 13.66 4.86
N ALA A 74 5.74 12.79 3.86
CA ALA A 74 6.37 13.19 2.61
C ALA A 74 5.34 13.97 1.76
N LEU A 75 5.61 15.24 1.50
CA LEU A 75 4.71 16.13 0.79
C LEU A 75 5.33 16.52 -0.55
N GLY A 76 4.64 16.26 -1.65
CA GLY A 76 5.10 16.59 -2.98
C GLY A 76 4.02 17.15 -3.90
N SER A 77 4.43 17.82 -4.97
CA SER A 77 3.54 18.24 -6.04
C SER A 77 4.26 18.47 -7.37
N ASP A 78 3.52 18.43 -8.47
CA ASP A 78 3.95 19.12 -9.69
C ASP A 78 3.65 20.64 -9.61
N HIS A 79 3.92 21.35 -10.69
CA HIS A 79 3.62 22.78 -10.83
C HIS A 79 2.13 23.10 -10.68
N GLY A 80 1.25 22.22 -11.16
CA GLY A 80 -0.20 22.37 -11.01
C GLY A 80 -0.67 22.23 -9.55
N GLY A 81 0.01 21.41 -8.75
CA GLY A 81 -0.29 21.20 -7.33
C GLY A 81 0.42 22.14 -6.36
N PHE A 82 1.42 22.92 -6.81
CA PHE A 82 2.32 23.69 -5.94
C PHE A 82 1.58 24.64 -4.97
N ALA A 83 0.68 25.48 -5.49
CA ALA A 83 -0.07 26.43 -4.64
C ALA A 83 -0.91 25.72 -3.55
N TYR A 84 -1.43 24.52 -3.83
CA TYR A 84 -2.21 23.74 -2.87
C TYR A 84 -1.29 23.05 -1.86
N LYS A 85 -0.13 22.56 -2.29
CA LYS A 85 0.91 22.01 -1.42
C LYS A 85 1.28 22.99 -0.32
N GLU A 86 1.58 24.24 -0.69
CA GLU A 86 1.94 25.28 0.27
C GLU A 86 0.80 25.60 1.24
N GLN A 87 -0.45 25.65 0.76
CA GLN A 87 -1.63 25.88 1.60
C GLN A 87 -1.98 24.72 2.54
N LEU A 88 -1.51 23.50 2.26
CA LEU A 88 -1.69 22.35 3.13
C LEU A 88 -0.66 22.29 4.25
N LYS A 89 0.53 22.89 4.10
CA LYS A 89 1.57 22.86 5.14
C LYS A 89 1.08 23.32 6.52
N PRO A 90 0.33 24.44 6.67
CA PRO A 90 -0.19 24.85 7.98
C PRO A 90 -1.12 23.81 8.62
N LEU A 91 -1.97 23.15 7.82
CA LEU A 91 -2.85 22.08 8.32
C LEU A 91 -2.05 20.88 8.82
N LEU A 92 -1.01 20.47 8.09
CA LEU A 92 -0.16 19.35 8.49
C LEU A 92 0.56 19.65 9.81
N THR A 93 1.09 20.86 9.96
CA THR A 93 1.70 21.32 11.21
C THR A 93 0.68 21.38 12.35
N GLU A 94 -0.53 21.89 12.11
CA GLU A 94 -1.65 21.92 13.07
C GLU A 94 -2.02 20.50 13.56
N LEU A 95 -2.00 19.52 12.65
CA LEU A 95 -2.22 18.10 12.94
C LEU A 95 -1.02 17.41 13.61
N GLY A 96 0.08 18.13 13.88
CA GLY A 96 1.26 17.64 14.58
C GLY A 96 2.25 16.85 13.72
N TRP A 97 2.12 16.90 12.39
CA TRP A 97 3.02 16.19 11.47
C TRP A 97 4.28 16.99 11.17
N GLN A 98 5.42 16.30 11.10
CA GLN A 98 6.63 16.83 10.47
C GLN A 98 6.50 16.74 8.96
N ILE A 99 6.94 17.77 8.24
CA ILE A 99 6.80 17.86 6.79
C ILE A 99 8.16 17.63 6.13
N LEU A 100 8.26 16.56 5.34
CA LEU A 100 9.35 16.34 4.40
C LEU A 100 8.87 16.81 3.01
N ASP A 101 9.15 18.06 2.66
CA ASP A 101 8.79 18.63 1.35
C ASP A 101 9.79 18.14 0.29
N VAL A 102 9.36 17.28 -0.63
CA VAL A 102 10.18 16.71 -1.70
C VAL A 102 10.02 17.46 -3.03
N GLY A 103 9.38 18.64 -2.99
CA GLY A 103 9.19 19.50 -4.15
C GLY A 103 7.89 19.24 -4.90
N THR A 104 7.57 19.98 -5.95
CA THR A 104 8.33 21.13 -6.47
C THR A 104 8.36 22.32 -5.50
N HIS A 105 9.28 23.25 -5.71
CA HIS A 105 9.48 24.44 -4.84
C HIS A 105 9.08 25.76 -5.53
N ASP A 106 8.56 25.68 -6.75
CA ASP A 106 8.06 26.83 -7.50
C ASP A 106 7.03 26.40 -8.56
N GLU A 107 6.43 27.38 -9.23
CA GLU A 107 5.39 27.18 -10.25
C GLU A 107 5.93 26.86 -11.65
N ARG A 108 7.25 26.68 -11.81
CA ARG A 108 7.80 26.36 -13.14
C ARG A 108 7.35 24.98 -13.57
N SER A 109 7.05 24.87 -14.86
CA SER A 109 6.65 23.61 -15.49
C SER A 109 7.62 22.49 -15.12
N CYS A 110 7.06 21.37 -14.71
CA CYS A 110 7.77 20.17 -14.30
C CYS A 110 6.86 18.95 -14.41
N ASP A 111 7.48 17.77 -14.36
CA ASP A 111 6.81 16.49 -14.59
C ASP A 111 6.43 15.84 -13.25
N TYR A 112 5.13 15.59 -13.06
CA TYR A 112 4.63 14.95 -11.84
C TYR A 112 5.28 13.59 -11.48
N PRO A 113 5.75 12.73 -12.43
CA PRO A 113 6.35 11.45 -12.07
C PRO A 113 7.58 11.57 -11.17
N ASP A 114 8.39 12.61 -11.31
CA ASP A 114 9.61 12.78 -10.52
C ASP A 114 9.28 12.98 -9.03
N PHE A 115 8.30 13.85 -8.75
CA PHE A 115 7.86 14.15 -7.40
C PHE A 115 7.00 13.04 -6.80
N ALA A 116 6.13 12.41 -7.60
CA ALA A 116 5.38 11.23 -7.17
C ALA A 116 6.31 10.09 -6.77
N PHE A 117 7.36 9.83 -7.57
CA PHE A 117 8.39 8.86 -7.21
C PHE A 117 9.15 9.27 -5.95
N ALA A 118 9.49 10.54 -5.77
CA ALA A 118 10.17 11.02 -4.57
C ALA A 118 9.33 10.81 -3.29
N VAL A 119 8.02 11.10 -3.33
CA VAL A 119 7.08 10.85 -2.21
C VAL A 119 7.03 9.37 -1.88
N ALA A 120 6.79 8.51 -2.88
CA ALA A 120 6.73 7.07 -2.72
C ALA A 120 8.04 6.51 -2.14
N ARG A 121 9.18 6.96 -2.68
CA ARG A 121 10.51 6.56 -2.26
C ARG A 121 10.79 6.90 -0.79
N ALA A 122 10.39 8.10 -0.34
CA ALA A 122 10.58 8.51 1.05
C ALA A 122 9.90 7.55 2.04
N ILE A 123 8.72 7.03 1.71
CA ILE A 123 8.01 6.05 2.54
C ILE A 123 8.71 4.70 2.54
N THR A 124 9.05 4.17 1.36
CA THR A 124 9.72 2.87 1.24
C THR A 124 11.05 2.86 2.01
N PHE A 125 11.83 3.95 1.95
CA PHE A 125 13.06 4.07 2.74
C PHE A 125 12.84 4.44 4.21
N GLY A 126 11.63 4.83 4.62
CA GLY A 126 11.31 5.17 6.02
C GLY A 126 11.71 6.55 6.47
N GLN A 127 11.84 7.47 5.53
CA GLN A 127 12.01 8.89 5.80
C GLN A 127 10.67 9.55 6.13
N ALA A 128 9.55 8.92 5.76
CA ALA A 128 8.20 9.33 6.11
C ALA A 128 7.31 8.12 6.40
N ASP A 129 6.24 8.33 7.17
CA ASP A 129 5.26 7.28 7.48
C ASP A 129 4.13 7.24 6.44
N VAL A 130 3.77 8.39 5.91
CA VAL A 130 2.72 8.57 4.89
C VAL A 130 3.14 9.63 3.87
N GLY A 131 2.48 9.64 2.72
CA GLY A 131 2.73 10.59 1.64
C GLY A 131 1.49 11.33 1.20
N ILE A 132 1.66 12.58 0.79
CA ILE A 132 0.64 13.39 0.12
C ILE A 132 1.26 13.95 -1.16
N MET A 133 0.64 13.66 -2.30
CA MET A 133 1.11 14.11 -3.62
C MET A 133 0.00 14.88 -4.35
N LEU A 134 0.33 16.07 -4.85
CA LEU A 134 -0.63 16.91 -5.59
C LEU A 134 -0.21 17.06 -7.05
N ASP A 135 -1.13 16.83 -7.97
CA ASP A 135 -0.97 17.23 -9.37
C ASP A 135 -2.26 17.92 -9.86
N GLY A 136 -2.39 18.16 -11.16
CA GLY A 136 -3.62 18.75 -11.71
C GLY A 136 -4.90 17.94 -11.42
N ALA A 137 -4.86 16.61 -11.47
CA ALA A 137 -6.02 15.72 -11.34
C ALA A 137 -5.91 14.65 -10.22
N GLY A 138 -4.72 14.44 -9.66
CA GLY A 138 -4.34 13.42 -8.68
C GLY A 138 -4.08 12.02 -9.27
N LEU A 139 -4.54 11.76 -10.50
CA LEU A 139 -4.55 10.42 -11.09
C LEU A 139 -3.17 9.95 -11.55
N GLY A 140 -2.44 10.79 -12.29
CA GLY A 140 -1.13 10.44 -12.83
C GLY A 140 -0.14 10.11 -11.73
N SER A 141 -0.11 10.94 -10.69
CA SER A 141 0.72 10.70 -9.51
C SER A 141 0.37 9.39 -8.80
N ALA A 142 -0.91 9.04 -8.67
CA ALA A 142 -1.30 7.76 -8.07
C ALA A 142 -0.77 6.57 -8.87
N MET A 143 -0.82 6.64 -10.21
CA MET A 143 -0.30 5.59 -11.08
C MET A 143 1.20 5.40 -10.88
N VAL A 144 1.97 6.49 -10.77
CA VAL A 144 3.43 6.46 -10.55
C VAL A 144 3.77 5.94 -9.16
N CYS A 145 3.15 6.47 -8.11
CA CYS A 145 3.38 6.03 -6.74
C CYS A 145 3.15 4.51 -6.59
N ASN A 146 2.08 3.99 -7.18
CA ASN A 146 1.76 2.54 -7.16
C ASN A 146 2.73 1.67 -8.00
N LYS A 147 3.71 2.24 -8.71
CA LYS A 147 4.81 1.46 -9.31
C LYS A 147 5.93 1.17 -8.34
N VAL A 148 5.98 1.87 -7.20
CA VAL A 148 7.01 1.67 -6.19
C VAL A 148 6.59 0.57 -5.24
N PRO A 149 7.42 -0.47 -5.03
CA PRO A 149 7.11 -1.52 -4.09
C PRO A 149 6.77 -1.04 -2.67
N GLY A 150 5.73 -1.62 -2.08
CA GLY A 150 5.20 -1.29 -0.75
C GLY A 150 4.25 -0.10 -0.71
N ILE A 151 4.01 0.57 -1.84
CA ILE A 151 3.13 1.75 -1.91
C ILE A 151 1.71 1.37 -2.30
N ARG A 152 0.76 1.96 -1.58
CA ARG A 152 -0.67 1.92 -1.86
C ARG A 152 -1.16 3.36 -1.91
N ALA A 153 -1.09 3.94 -3.11
CA ALA A 153 -1.52 5.30 -3.38
C ALA A 153 -2.99 5.32 -3.81
N ALA A 154 -3.77 6.21 -3.18
CA ALA A 154 -5.17 6.42 -3.49
C ALA A 154 -5.42 7.86 -3.93
N CYS A 155 -5.99 8.02 -5.12
CA CYS A 155 -6.52 9.31 -5.57
C CYS A 155 -7.89 9.53 -4.94
N ALA A 156 -7.98 10.47 -3.99
CA ALA A 156 -9.24 10.79 -3.32
C ALA A 156 -9.88 12.04 -3.91
N TYR A 157 -11.21 12.09 -3.89
CA TYR A 157 -11.99 13.22 -4.42
C TYR A 157 -13.14 13.63 -3.48
N ASN A 158 -13.23 12.99 -2.31
CA ASN A 158 -14.10 13.38 -1.20
C ASN A 158 -13.62 12.67 0.09
N GLU A 159 -14.21 13.05 1.21
CA GLU A 159 -13.91 12.52 2.55
C GLU A 159 -14.15 11.01 2.64
N PHE A 160 -15.19 10.50 1.97
CA PHE A 160 -15.50 9.07 1.96
C PHE A 160 -14.40 8.24 1.29
N THR A 161 -13.88 8.69 0.15
CA THR A 161 -12.79 7.99 -0.55
C THR A 161 -11.48 8.05 0.22
N ALA A 162 -11.21 9.17 0.90
CA ALA A 162 -10.07 9.33 1.80
C ALA A 162 -10.14 8.36 2.99
N TRP A 163 -11.30 8.29 3.65
CA TRP A 163 -11.58 7.35 4.73
C TRP A 163 -11.42 5.90 4.24
N ASN A 164 -12.05 5.54 3.12
CA ASN A 164 -12.02 4.19 2.57
C ASN A 164 -10.59 3.75 2.20
N ALA A 165 -9.79 4.66 1.63
CA ALA A 165 -8.39 4.42 1.32
C ALA A 165 -7.60 3.98 2.57
N ARG A 166 -7.80 4.64 3.70
CA ARG A 166 -7.14 4.29 4.96
C ARG A 166 -7.77 3.09 5.64
N ALA A 167 -9.05 3.17 5.96
CA ALA A 167 -9.79 2.18 6.74
C ALA A 167 -9.75 0.78 6.11
N HIS A 168 -9.93 0.69 4.78
CA HIS A 168 -10.08 -0.59 4.09
C HIS A 168 -8.85 -1.03 3.30
N ASN A 169 -7.97 -0.12 2.89
CA ASN A 169 -6.84 -0.45 2.01
C ASN A 169 -5.48 -0.14 2.63
N ASP A 170 -5.47 0.42 3.85
CA ASP A 170 -4.27 0.91 4.52
C ASP A 170 -3.36 1.71 3.57
N ALA A 171 -3.96 2.61 2.79
CA ALA A 171 -3.24 3.43 1.83
C ALA A 171 -2.22 4.31 2.56
N ASN A 172 -0.96 4.27 2.13
CA ASN A 172 0.13 5.05 2.73
C ASN A 172 0.47 6.29 1.90
N VAL A 173 -0.10 6.45 0.71
CA VAL A 173 -0.02 7.67 -0.09
C VAL A 173 -1.41 8.16 -0.46
N LEU A 174 -1.66 9.44 -0.25
CA LEU A 174 -2.84 10.16 -0.74
C LEU A 174 -2.44 11.00 -1.95
N THR A 175 -3.22 10.94 -3.03
CA THR A 175 -3.05 11.88 -4.15
C THR A 175 -4.30 12.72 -4.37
N LEU A 176 -4.10 13.98 -4.77
CA LEU A 176 -5.16 14.98 -4.94
C LEU A 176 -4.96 15.80 -6.22
N GLY A 177 -6.07 16.21 -6.82
CA GLY A 177 -6.09 17.07 -8.00
C GLY A 177 -6.41 18.52 -7.65
N SER A 178 -5.49 19.44 -7.87
CA SER A 178 -5.69 20.87 -7.62
C SER A 178 -6.66 21.55 -8.58
N ARG A 179 -6.88 20.97 -9.77
CA ARG A 179 -7.84 21.48 -10.77
C ARG A 179 -9.21 20.83 -10.66
N THR A 180 -9.34 19.75 -9.89
CA THR A 180 -10.59 19.01 -9.72
C THR A 180 -11.25 19.25 -8.36
N LEU A 181 -10.48 19.68 -7.36
CA LEU A 181 -10.95 19.92 -6.00
C LEU A 181 -10.65 21.34 -5.57
N GLY A 182 -11.58 21.95 -4.82
CA GLY A 182 -11.31 23.21 -4.11
C GLY A 182 -10.44 22.98 -2.88
N ILE A 183 -9.62 23.97 -2.50
CA ILE A 183 -8.66 23.85 -1.40
C ILE A 183 -9.29 23.41 -0.08
N GLU A 184 -10.45 23.92 0.29
CA GLU A 184 -11.14 23.51 1.53
C GLU A 184 -11.58 22.04 1.50
N VAL A 185 -11.93 21.52 0.33
CA VAL A 185 -12.23 20.09 0.15
C VAL A 185 -10.95 19.27 0.32
N CYS A 186 -9.84 19.71 -0.28
CA CYS A 186 -8.52 19.08 -0.10
C CYS A 186 -8.12 19.03 1.37
N ARG A 187 -8.29 20.13 2.13
CA ARG A 187 -7.99 20.20 3.56
C ARG A 187 -8.79 19.16 4.36
N ARG A 188 -10.09 19.02 4.10
CA ARG A 188 -10.93 18.01 4.77
C ARG A 188 -10.53 16.58 4.39
N ILE A 189 -10.24 16.33 3.12
CA ILE A 189 -9.76 15.03 2.64
C ILE A 189 -8.44 14.64 3.32
N VAL A 190 -7.46 15.56 3.37
CA VAL A 190 -6.17 15.33 4.04
C VAL A 190 -6.37 15.01 5.52
N ARG A 191 -7.21 15.79 6.22
CA ARG A 191 -7.51 15.55 7.62
C ARG A 191 -8.09 14.14 7.84
N VAL A 192 -9.12 13.77 7.08
CA VAL A 192 -9.74 12.44 7.18
C VAL A 192 -8.73 11.34 6.89
N PHE A 193 -7.87 11.49 5.88
CA PHE A 193 -6.84 10.51 5.56
C PHE A 193 -5.82 10.33 6.69
N LEU A 194 -5.38 11.42 7.32
CA LEU A 194 -4.36 11.35 8.39
C LEU A 194 -4.93 10.85 9.72
N GLU A 195 -6.18 11.17 10.03
CA GLU A 195 -6.84 10.79 11.28
C GLU A 195 -7.48 9.39 11.22
N THR A 196 -7.74 8.84 10.04
CA THR A 196 -8.36 7.52 9.89
C THR A 196 -7.33 6.38 10.10
N ALA A 197 -7.59 5.53 11.10
CA ALA A 197 -6.85 4.31 11.32
C ALA A 197 -7.27 3.17 10.38
N PHE A 198 -6.36 2.23 10.13
CA PHE A 198 -6.67 1.01 9.39
C PHE A 198 -7.54 0.06 10.25
N GLU A 199 -8.61 -0.49 9.69
CA GLU A 199 -9.54 -1.35 10.43
C GLU A 199 -9.07 -2.80 10.57
N GLY A 200 -8.12 -3.25 9.75
CA GLY A 200 -7.64 -4.63 9.79
C GLY A 200 -8.72 -5.66 9.44
N GLY A 201 -8.77 -6.77 10.19
CA GLY A 201 -9.77 -7.83 9.98
C GLY A 201 -9.79 -8.37 8.54
N ARG A 202 -10.97 -8.37 7.91
CA ARG A 202 -11.13 -8.82 6.50
C ARG A 202 -10.32 -7.99 5.50
N HIS A 203 -10.01 -6.74 5.85
CA HIS A 203 -9.30 -5.80 4.98
C HIS A 203 -7.82 -6.14 4.89
N ALA A 204 -7.22 -6.60 6.00
CA ALA A 204 -5.82 -7.05 6.03
C ALA A 204 -5.57 -8.20 5.03
N GLY A 205 -6.51 -9.13 4.89
CA GLY A 205 -6.41 -10.21 3.90
C GLY A 205 -6.46 -9.74 2.45
N ARG A 206 -7.08 -8.58 2.15
CA ARG A 206 -7.08 -7.98 0.80
C ARG A 206 -5.81 -7.19 0.55
N VAL A 207 -5.34 -6.44 1.55
CA VAL A 207 -4.04 -5.76 1.51
C VAL A 207 -2.91 -6.76 1.27
N GLY A 208 -2.94 -7.92 1.94
CA GLY A 208 -1.98 -9.00 1.71
C GLY A 208 -1.97 -9.49 0.25
N LYS A 209 -3.15 -9.62 -0.39
CA LYS A 209 -3.23 -9.99 -1.81
C LYS A 209 -2.65 -8.93 -2.75
N ILE A 210 -2.75 -7.64 -2.40
CA ILE A 210 -2.10 -6.57 -3.17
C ILE A 210 -0.58 -6.76 -3.10
N ALA A 211 -0.05 -7.04 -1.90
CA ALA A 211 1.38 -7.32 -1.72
C ALA A 211 1.83 -8.59 -2.45
N ASP A 212 1.00 -9.64 -2.48
CA ASP A 212 1.30 -10.86 -3.26
C ASP A 212 1.43 -10.55 -4.76
N ILE A 213 0.51 -9.75 -5.33
CA ILE A 213 0.57 -9.33 -6.74
C ILE A 213 1.85 -8.54 -7.02
N GLU A 214 2.23 -7.64 -6.11
CA GLU A 214 3.45 -6.85 -6.23
C GLU A 214 4.70 -7.75 -6.24
N ALA A 215 4.79 -8.70 -5.31
CA ALA A 215 5.89 -9.65 -5.21
C ALA A 215 6.02 -10.52 -6.47
N HIS A 216 4.90 -10.93 -7.07
CA HIS A 216 4.88 -11.69 -8.33
C HIS A 216 5.68 -10.99 -9.44
N PHE A 217 5.45 -9.69 -9.62
CA PHE A 217 6.08 -8.92 -10.69
C PHE A 217 7.44 -8.33 -10.31
N ALA A 218 7.84 -8.40 -9.04
CA ALA A 218 9.14 -7.92 -8.57
C ALA A 218 10.29 -8.91 -8.87
N ILE A 219 10.00 -10.20 -9.05
CA ILE A 219 11.01 -11.27 -9.15
C ILE A 219 11.64 -11.39 -10.56
N ASP A 220 11.01 -10.84 -11.60
CA ASP A 220 11.38 -11.14 -13.00
C ASP A 220 12.08 -9.99 -13.78
N ARG A 221 12.79 -9.08 -13.09
CA ARG A 221 13.56 -7.99 -13.76
C ARG A 221 15.03 -7.90 -13.33
N GLY A 222 15.66 -9.05 -13.14
CA GLY A 222 17.12 -9.19 -13.05
C GLY A 222 17.78 -9.07 -14.41
#